data_AF-A0A117MT45-F1
#
_entry.id   AF-A0A117MT45-F1
#
_cell.length_a   1.000
_cell.length_b   1.000
_cell.length_c   1.000
_cell.angle_alpha   90.00
_cell.angle_beta   90.00
_cell.angle_gamma   90.00
#
_symmetry.space_group_name_H-M   'P 1'
#
loop_
_entity.id
_entity.type
_entity.pdbx_description
1 polymer ?
#
loop_
_entity_poly.entity_id
_entity_poly.type
_entity_poly.pdbx_seq_one_letter_code
_entity_poly.pdbx_strand_id
1 'polypeptide(L)'
;MIRIIRRLHRTGATASCLAAPLATSLLLLALQAQFLPAQAQDHAEALDRPRMAQAPEPYCFCWSDGKKIAEGATACIRTTKGRRLALCGRVINMMSWEVSENPCPES
;
A
#
# COMPACT_ATOMS: atom_id res chain seq x y z
N MET A 1 25.28 4.41 80.57
CA MET A 1 25.55 3.01 80.99
C MET A 1 26.25 2.31 79.83
N ILE A 2 27.58 2.20 79.86
CA ILE A 2 28.37 0.97 80.14
C ILE A 2 28.03 -0.21 79.21
N ARG A 3 28.87 -0.51 78.21
CA ARG A 3 29.82 -1.65 78.21
C ARG A 3 30.59 -1.75 76.87
N ILE A 4 31.90 -1.59 77.01
CA ILE A 4 32.95 -2.06 76.10
C ILE A 4 33.03 -3.60 76.21
N ILE A 5 33.73 -4.21 75.23
CA ILE A 5 34.51 -5.48 75.25
C ILE A 5 33.93 -6.43 74.19
N ARG A 6 34.49 -6.43 72.97
CA ARG A 6 35.71 -7.16 72.50
C ARG A 6 35.56 -8.68 72.57
N ARG A 7 36.26 -9.32 71.62
CA ARG A 7 36.68 -10.73 71.52
C ARG A 7 35.71 -11.59 70.71
N LEU A 8 36.16 -12.48 69.84
CA LEU A 8 37.48 -12.90 69.38
C LEU A 8 37.20 -13.48 67.98
N HIS A 9 37.89 -13.04 66.94
CA HIS A 9 38.99 -13.82 66.35
C HIS A 9 38.61 -15.24 65.90
N ARG A 10 38.86 -15.43 64.59
CA ARG A 10 39.69 -16.51 64.04
C ARG A 10 38.95 -17.80 63.71
N THR A 11 38.80 -18.03 62.40
CA THR A 11 39.12 -19.26 61.63
C THR A 11 38.42 -19.10 60.27
N GLY A 12 39.00 -19.29 59.11
CA GLY A 12 40.30 -19.79 58.70
C GLY A 12 40.38 -19.57 57.19
N ALA A 13 41.60 -19.42 56.68
CA ALA A 13 41.88 -19.39 55.26
C ALA A 13 41.33 -20.66 54.59
N THR A 14 40.66 -20.50 53.45
CA THR A 14 40.58 -21.44 52.30
C THR A 14 39.38 -21.10 51.41
N ALA A 15 39.51 -20.14 50.48
CA ALA A 15 38.64 -20.08 49.29
C ALA A 15 39.10 -19.04 48.22
N SER A 16 40.39 -18.69 48.15
CA SER A 16 40.89 -17.71 47.16
C SER A 16 41.29 -18.33 45.82
N CYS A 17 40.45 -19.19 45.21
CA CYS A 17 40.77 -19.77 43.89
C CYS A 17 39.67 -19.68 42.82
N LEU A 18 38.47 -19.14 43.10
CA LEU A 18 37.37 -19.13 42.12
C LEU A 18 36.97 -17.73 41.59
N ALA A 19 37.60 -16.65 42.04
CA ALA A 19 37.22 -15.28 41.66
C ALA A 19 37.78 -14.80 40.30
N ALA A 20 38.91 -15.36 39.84
CA ALA A 20 39.59 -14.90 38.63
C ALA A 20 38.88 -15.26 37.29
N PRO A 21 38.33 -16.47 37.07
CA PRO A 21 37.77 -16.85 35.77
C PRO A 21 36.39 -16.24 35.47
N LEU A 22 35.65 -15.85 36.52
CA LEU A 22 34.33 -15.22 36.39
C LEU A 22 34.46 -13.75 35.95
N ALA A 23 35.45 -13.03 36.47
CA ALA A 23 35.69 -11.63 36.11
C ALA A 23 36.11 -11.46 34.64
N THR A 24 36.95 -12.37 34.11
CA THR A 24 37.35 -12.36 32.68
C THR A 24 36.19 -12.70 31.76
N SER A 25 35.33 -13.64 32.15
CA SER A 25 34.15 -14.03 31.37
C SER A 25 33.15 -12.87 31.25
N LEU A 26 32.93 -12.10 32.32
CA LEU A 26 32.09 -10.90 32.32
C LEU A 26 32.66 -9.79 31.43
N LEU A 27 33.98 -9.59 31.46
CA LEU A 27 34.64 -8.57 30.64
C LEU A 27 34.55 -8.91 29.14
N LEU A 28 34.71 -10.18 28.79
CA LEU A 28 34.57 -10.68 27.42
C LEU A 28 33.14 -10.52 26.89
N LEU A 29 32.12 -10.78 27.72
CA LEU A 29 30.71 -10.57 27.32
C LEU A 29 30.39 -9.10 27.06
N ALA A 30 30.87 -8.20 27.92
CA ALA A 30 30.68 -6.76 27.75
C ALA A 30 31.35 -6.24 26.45
N LEU A 31 32.52 -6.79 26.11
CA LEU A 31 33.23 -6.44 24.88
C LEU A 31 32.52 -6.93 23.60
N GLN A 32 31.67 -7.95 23.69
CA GLN A 32 30.90 -8.46 22.55
C GLN A 32 29.64 -7.62 22.28
N ALA A 33 29.07 -7.01 23.32
CA ALA A 33 27.83 -6.22 23.21
C ALA A 33 27.98 -4.95 22.34
N GLN A 34 29.18 -4.39 22.25
CA GLN A 34 29.49 -3.22 21.41
C GLN A 34 29.53 -3.53 19.90
N PHE A 35 29.58 -4.81 19.52
CA PHE A 35 29.60 -5.22 18.10
C PHE A 35 28.22 -5.63 17.58
N LEU A 36 27.13 -5.44 18.36
CA LEU A 36 25.79 -5.68 17.82
C LEU A 36 25.50 -4.64 16.72
N PRO A 37 25.28 -5.07 15.46
CA PRO A 37 24.92 -4.16 14.40
C PRO A 37 23.51 -3.62 14.67
N ALA A 38 23.37 -2.30 14.75
CA ALA A 38 22.05 -1.66 14.80
C ALA A 38 21.31 -1.96 13.49
N GLN A 39 20.26 -2.77 13.56
CA GLN A 39 19.36 -3.02 12.44
C GLN A 39 18.46 -1.79 12.28
N ALA A 40 18.85 -0.84 11.43
CA ALA A 40 17.97 0.22 10.99
C ALA A 40 16.95 -0.39 10.00
N GLN A 41 15.75 -0.67 10.48
CA GLN A 41 14.66 -1.17 9.65
C GLN A 41 13.94 0.01 9.01
N ASP A 42 14.26 0.28 7.74
CA ASP A 42 13.55 1.26 6.92
C ASP A 42 12.31 0.58 6.32
N HIS A 43 11.18 0.67 7.02
CA HIS A 43 9.92 0.12 6.53
C HIS A 43 9.36 1.06 5.45
N ALA A 44 9.33 0.60 4.20
CA ALA A 44 8.75 1.36 3.09
C ALA A 44 7.23 1.55 3.28
N GLU A 45 6.81 2.78 3.59
CA GLU A 45 5.41 3.17 3.65
C GLU A 45 4.87 3.42 2.24
N ALA A 46 3.77 2.77 1.86
CA ALA A 46 3.14 2.95 0.55
C ALA A 46 2.47 4.34 0.48
N LEU A 47 3.08 5.24 -0.30
CA LEU A 47 2.69 6.65 -0.40
C LEU A 47 1.39 6.93 -1.17
N ASP A 48 0.75 5.94 -1.80
CA ASP A 48 -0.39 6.21 -2.68
C ASP A 48 -1.71 5.59 -2.19
N ARG A 49 -2.72 6.45 -2.08
CA ARG A 49 -4.11 6.04 -1.81
C ARG A 49 -4.66 5.46 -3.12
N PRO A 50 -5.45 4.36 -3.09
CA PRO A 50 -6.00 3.78 -4.31
C PRO A 50 -6.81 4.83 -5.08
N ARG A 51 -6.28 5.22 -6.24
CA ARG A 51 -6.98 6.07 -7.21
C ARG A 51 -8.28 5.36 -7.56
N MET A 52 -9.42 6.05 -7.37
CA MET A 52 -10.71 5.53 -7.83
C MET A 52 -10.59 5.20 -9.32
N ALA A 53 -10.76 3.91 -9.66
CA ALA A 53 -10.61 3.44 -11.01
C ALA A 53 -11.62 4.17 -11.91
N GLN A 54 -11.13 4.86 -12.94
CA GLN A 54 -11.99 5.35 -14.01
C GLN A 54 -12.71 4.15 -14.60
N ALA A 55 -14.03 4.27 -14.77
CA ALA A 55 -14.80 3.26 -15.48
C ALA A 55 -14.12 2.95 -16.82
N PRO A 56 -14.00 1.67 -17.21
CA PRO A 56 -13.36 1.31 -18.47
C PRO A 56 -14.02 2.05 -19.64
N GLU A 57 -13.22 2.81 -20.38
CA GLU A 57 -13.66 3.46 -21.61
C GLU A 57 -14.01 2.38 -22.65
N PRO A 58 -15.15 2.49 -23.36
CA PRO A 58 -15.52 1.51 -24.37
C PRO A 58 -14.49 1.49 -25.51
N TYR A 59 -14.08 0.29 -25.94
CA TYR A 59 -13.07 0.13 -27.00
C TYR A 59 -13.57 0.61 -28.38
N CYS A 60 -14.86 0.40 -28.68
CA CYS A 60 -15.53 0.83 -29.91
C CYS A 60 -16.71 1.73 -29.53
N PHE A 61 -16.71 2.98 -30.00
CA PHE A 61 -17.69 3.96 -29.58
C PHE A 61 -17.98 5.02 -30.65
N CYS A 62 -19.14 5.65 -30.51
CA CYS A 62 -19.58 6.80 -31.29
C CYS A 62 -19.72 8.00 -30.36
N TRP A 63 -19.50 9.21 -30.88
CA TRP A 63 -19.72 10.45 -30.13
C TRP A 63 -21.14 10.98 -30.33
N SER A 64 -21.82 11.31 -29.23
CA SER A 64 -23.08 12.06 -29.24
C SER A 64 -23.16 12.98 -28.04
N ASP A 65 -23.45 14.26 -28.26
CA ASP A 65 -23.68 15.26 -27.20
C ASP A 65 -22.58 15.25 -26.10
N GLY A 66 -21.31 15.10 -26.50
CA GLY A 66 -20.15 15.06 -25.60
C GLY A 66 -19.96 13.75 -24.82
N LYS A 67 -20.75 12.72 -25.11
CA LYS A 67 -20.67 11.39 -24.49
C LYS A 67 -20.19 10.35 -25.51
N LYS A 68 -19.41 9.39 -25.02
CA LYS A 68 -19.06 8.18 -25.76
C LYS A 68 -20.17 7.15 -25.59
N ILE A 69 -20.69 6.69 -26.70
CA ILE A 69 -21.76 5.69 -26.77
C ILE A 69 -21.14 4.40 -27.28
N ALA A 70 -21.28 3.32 -26.51
CA ALA A 70 -20.72 2.03 -26.89
C ALA A 70 -21.33 1.49 -28.19
N GLU A 71 -20.55 0.69 -28.92
CA GLU A 71 -21.07 -0.11 -30.04
C GLU A 71 -22.32 -0.91 -29.64
N GLY A 72 -23.32 -0.94 -30.51
CA GLY A 72 -24.60 -1.61 -30.26
C GLY A 72 -25.61 -0.79 -29.44
N ALA A 73 -25.20 0.32 -28.81
CA ALA A 73 -26.12 1.21 -28.14
C ALA A 73 -26.75 2.22 -29.11
N THR A 74 -27.96 2.66 -28.79
CA THR A 74 -28.69 3.68 -29.57
C THR A 74 -28.62 5.05 -28.90
N ALA A 75 -28.51 6.11 -29.69
CA ALA A 75 -28.60 7.48 -29.21
C ALA A 75 -29.45 8.33 -30.15
N CYS A 76 -29.98 9.41 -29.58
CA CYS A 76 -30.66 10.43 -30.34
C CYS A 76 -29.65 11.43 -30.90
N ILE A 77 -29.51 11.49 -32.23
CA ILE A 77 -28.55 12.35 -32.90
C ILE A 77 -29.23 13.38 -33.79
N ARG A 78 -28.54 14.48 -34.09
CA ARG A 78 -29.00 15.50 -35.03
C ARG A 78 -28.68 15.08 -36.46
N THR A 79 -29.68 15.07 -37.33
CA THR A 79 -29.54 14.77 -38.76
C THR A 79 -30.18 15.87 -39.60
N THR A 80 -30.01 15.82 -40.93
CA THR A 80 -30.69 16.74 -41.86
C THR A 80 -32.22 16.61 -41.83
N LYS A 81 -32.75 15.48 -41.37
CA LYS A 81 -34.20 15.21 -41.23
C LYS A 81 -34.72 15.44 -39.80
N GLY A 82 -33.96 16.14 -38.96
CA GLY A 82 -34.27 16.38 -37.55
C GLY A 82 -33.55 15.41 -36.59
N ARG A 83 -33.98 15.40 -35.32
CA ARG A 83 -33.48 14.46 -34.30
C ARG A 83 -34.02 13.07 -34.60
N ARG A 84 -33.12 12.08 -34.76
CA ARG A 84 -33.47 10.70 -35.06
C ARG A 84 -32.75 9.75 -34.12
N LEU A 85 -33.35 8.59 -33.90
CA LEU A 85 -32.68 7.48 -33.25
C LEU A 85 -31.61 6.94 -34.20
N ALA A 86 -30.42 6.66 -33.70
CA ALA A 86 -29.35 6.03 -34.46
C ALA A 86 -28.65 4.96 -33.63
N LEU A 87 -28.25 3.87 -34.28
CA LEU A 87 -27.45 2.81 -33.69
C LEU A 87 -25.97 3.14 -33.86
N CYS A 88 -25.19 3.03 -32.79
CA CYS A 88 -23.73 3.11 -32.88
C CYS A 88 -23.20 1.77 -33.41
N GLY A 89 -22.53 1.80 -34.56
CA GLY A 89 -22.01 0.60 -35.20
C GLY A 89 -20.87 0.89 -36.17
N ARG A 90 -20.48 -0.14 -36.92
CA ARG A 90 -19.49 0.00 -38.00
C ARG A 90 -20.19 0.32 -39.32
N VAL A 91 -20.16 1.59 -39.72
CA VAL A 91 -20.53 2.00 -41.08
C VAL A 91 -19.23 2.14 -41.86
N ILE A 92 -19.11 1.49 -43.02
CA ILE A 92 -17.88 1.49 -43.84
C ILE A 92 -16.60 1.15 -43.06
N ASN A 93 -16.66 0.11 -42.21
CA ASN A 93 -15.56 -0.36 -41.36
C ASN A 93 -15.04 0.70 -40.35
N MET A 94 -15.80 1.75 -40.07
CA MET A 94 -15.47 2.77 -39.09
C MET A 94 -16.64 3.01 -38.15
N MET A 95 -16.35 3.34 -36.88
CA MET A 95 -17.41 3.63 -35.90
C MET A 95 -18.16 4.88 -36.32
N SER A 96 -19.46 4.73 -36.58
CA SER A 96 -20.34 5.80 -37.03
C SER A 96 -21.79 5.48 -36.68
N TRP A 97 -22.67 6.40 -37.04
CA TRP A 97 -24.09 6.32 -36.75
C TRP A 97 -24.86 5.70 -37.92
N GLU A 98 -25.55 4.60 -37.67
CA GLU A 98 -26.59 4.09 -38.55
C GLU A 98 -27.92 4.75 -38.19
N VAL A 99 -28.32 5.73 -39.00
CA VAL A 99 -29.51 6.56 -38.75
C VAL A 99 -30.78 5.73 -39.01
N SER A 100 -31.63 5.60 -38.00
CA SER A 100 -32.96 5.00 -38.14
C SER A 100 -33.97 6.03 -38.63
N GLU A 101 -35.04 5.56 -39.27
CA GLU A 101 -36.18 6.39 -39.62
C GLU A 101 -37.01 6.79 -38.39
N ASN A 102 -36.85 6.09 -37.27
CA ASN A 102 -37.59 6.36 -36.05
C ASN A 102 -37.24 7.74 -35.46
N PRO A 103 -38.23 8.59 -35.17
CA PRO A 103 -37.99 9.82 -34.43
C PRO A 103 -37.52 9.50 -33.02
N CYS A 104 -36.87 10.47 -32.38
CA CYS A 104 -36.56 10.36 -30.96
C CYS A 104 -37.84 10.32 -30.12
N PRO A 105 -37.93 9.46 -29.09
CA PRO A 105 -39.05 9.49 -28.17
C PRO A 105 -39.11 10.86 -27.47
N GLU A 106 -40.31 11.39 -27.28
CA GLU A 106 -40.47 12.54 -26.37
C GLU A 106 -39.99 12.15 -24.97
N SER A 107 -39.23 13.05 -24.36
CA SER A 107 -38.67 12.88 -23.01
C SER A 107 -39.72 13.05 -21.92
#